data_AF-A0A848LAF9-F1
#
_entry.id   AF-A0A848LAF9-F1
#
_cell.length_a   1.000
_cell.length_b   1.000
_cell.length_c   1.000
_cell.angle_alpha   90.00
_cell.angle_beta   90.00
_cell.angle_gamma   90.00
#
_symmetry.space_group_name_H-M   'P 1'
#
loop_
_entity.id
_entity.type
_entity.pdbx_description
1 polymer ?
#
loop_
_entity_poly.entity_id
_entity_poly.type
_entity_poly.pdbx_seq_one_letter_code
_entity_poly.pdbx_strand_id
1 'polypeptide(L)'
;MKKLIRGLLDFQLNARPGYRDVFTKLAKGQSPDCLFISCADSRVVPNLLVSTDPGDLFVVRNVGNLVPPSDAHGHSTGDQSEPAALEFSLKHLPVEDIVVCGHSSCGAMKAVLAGGVGPETPNLAHWLTHGQAALRTLRDGSTVGEGLPEYDRLSQLNVLQQLEHIKTYPLVKERLEAGTIRLHAWWFDIAAAQVHAWRPALGRFVPMDELVGEALLRELGGAPAPGGDEHTHNGVTLRLTAAAGGR
;
A
#
# COMPACT_ATOMS: atom_id res chain seq x y z
N MET A 1 -11.33 -15.10 22.74
CA MET A 1 -12.32 -16.01 22.09
C MET A 1 -13.79 -15.62 22.27
N LYS A 2 -14.29 -15.24 23.46
CA LYS A 2 -15.74 -14.93 23.66
C LYS A 2 -16.31 -13.89 22.67
N LYS A 3 -15.59 -12.77 22.43
CA LYS A 3 -16.01 -11.73 21.46
C LYS A 3 -16.12 -12.28 20.04
N LEU A 4 -15.14 -13.08 19.60
CA LEU A 4 -15.12 -13.67 18.26
C LEU A 4 -16.26 -14.67 18.05
N ILE A 5 -16.53 -15.53 19.04
CA ILE A 5 -17.64 -16.48 18.97
C ILE A 5 -18.98 -15.75 18.87
N ARG A 6 -19.18 -14.69 19.67
CA ARG A 6 -20.39 -13.86 19.58
C ARG A 6 -20.52 -13.17 18.22
N GLY A 7 -19.43 -12.59 17.70
CA GLY A 7 -19.43 -11.98 16.37
C GLY A 7 -19.70 -12.99 15.25
N LEU A 8 -19.19 -14.22 15.36
CA LEU A 8 -19.50 -15.28 14.40
C LEU A 8 -20.98 -15.68 14.46
N LEU A 9 -21.55 -15.82 15.65
CA LEU A 9 -22.98 -16.11 15.80
C LEU A 9 -23.83 -14.97 15.22
N ASP A 10 -23.48 -13.72 15.51
CA ASP A 10 -24.14 -12.55 14.94
C ASP A 10 -24.05 -12.52 13.41
N PHE A 11 -22.87 -12.80 12.84
CA PHE A 11 -22.72 -12.94 11.39
C PHE A 11 -23.65 -14.02 10.83
N GLN A 12 -23.65 -15.23 11.41
CA GLN A 12 -24.44 -16.35 10.90
C GLN A 12 -25.96 -16.12 10.99
N LEU A 13 -26.41 -15.47 12.06
CA LEU A 13 -27.83 -15.27 12.36
C LEU A 13 -28.39 -14.01 11.69
N ASN A 14 -27.61 -12.91 11.65
CA ASN A 14 -28.12 -11.59 11.31
C ASN A 14 -27.51 -11.02 10.02
N ALA A 15 -26.18 -11.08 9.86
CA ALA A 15 -25.53 -10.44 8.70
C ALA A 15 -25.52 -11.32 7.43
N ARG A 16 -25.37 -12.64 7.59
CA ARG A 16 -25.22 -13.61 6.48
C ARG A 16 -26.33 -13.54 5.42
N PRO A 17 -27.63 -13.34 5.76
CA PRO A 17 -28.66 -13.20 4.72
C PRO A 17 -28.33 -12.13 3.68
N GLY A 18 -27.72 -11.00 4.08
CA GLY A 18 -27.30 -9.93 3.16
C GLY A 18 -26.11 -10.29 2.27
N TYR A 19 -25.28 -11.27 2.68
CA TYR A 19 -24.09 -11.69 1.94
C TYR A 19 -24.22 -13.02 1.21
N ARG A 20 -25.33 -13.75 1.38
CA ARG A 20 -25.47 -15.13 0.87
C ARG A 20 -25.28 -15.19 -0.64
N ASP A 21 -25.90 -14.28 -1.37
CA ASP A 21 -25.82 -14.25 -2.84
C ASP A 21 -24.43 -13.84 -3.32
N VAL A 22 -23.79 -12.89 -2.62
CA VAL A 22 -22.40 -12.46 -2.86
C VAL A 22 -21.46 -13.66 -2.71
N PHE A 23 -21.48 -14.34 -1.56
CA PHE A 23 -20.64 -15.52 -1.35
C PHE A 23 -20.97 -16.69 -2.28
N THR A 24 -22.22 -16.85 -2.71
CA THR A 24 -22.60 -17.86 -3.71
C THR A 24 -21.93 -17.59 -5.06
N LYS A 25 -21.81 -16.32 -5.46
CA LYS A 25 -21.06 -15.92 -6.66
C LYS A 25 -19.57 -16.13 -6.46
N LEU A 26 -19.01 -15.64 -5.36
CA LEU A 26 -17.57 -15.75 -5.05
C LEU A 26 -17.09 -17.20 -4.89
N ALA A 27 -17.96 -18.12 -4.49
CA ALA A 27 -17.63 -19.55 -4.43
C ALA A 27 -17.27 -20.15 -5.79
N LYS A 28 -17.64 -19.49 -6.90
CA LYS A 28 -17.29 -19.91 -8.27
C LYS A 28 -15.97 -19.32 -8.76
N GLY A 29 -15.47 -18.27 -8.11
CA GLY A 29 -14.26 -17.57 -8.49
C GLY A 29 -14.19 -16.16 -7.89
N GLN A 30 -12.97 -15.64 -7.76
CA GLN A 30 -12.69 -14.27 -7.34
C GLN A 30 -12.16 -13.45 -8.53
N SER A 31 -12.42 -12.15 -8.52
CA SER A 31 -11.95 -11.21 -9.53
C SER A 31 -11.63 -9.86 -8.87
N PRO A 32 -10.61 -9.82 -7.99
CA PRO A 32 -10.28 -8.60 -7.26
C PRO A 32 -9.71 -7.53 -8.19
N ASP A 33 -10.03 -6.28 -7.89
CA ASP A 33 -9.54 -5.10 -8.62
C ASP A 33 -8.08 -4.79 -8.27
N CYS A 34 -7.69 -5.08 -7.01
CA CYS A 34 -6.42 -4.63 -6.45
C CYS A 34 -5.76 -5.70 -5.59
N LEU A 35 -4.43 -5.82 -5.68
CA LEU A 35 -3.59 -6.42 -4.64
C LEU A 35 -3.26 -5.36 -3.58
N PHE A 36 -3.69 -5.57 -2.35
CA PHE A 36 -3.50 -4.65 -1.23
C PHE A 36 -2.54 -5.23 -0.19
N ILE A 37 -1.33 -4.67 -0.10
CA ILE A 37 -0.30 -5.07 0.85
C ILE A 37 -0.33 -4.08 2.02
N SER A 38 -0.57 -4.58 3.23
CA SER A 38 -0.74 -3.73 4.42
C SER A 38 -0.15 -4.34 5.69
N CYS A 39 -0.12 -3.54 6.76
CA CYS A 39 0.43 -4.01 8.03
C CYS A 39 -0.55 -4.98 8.72
N ALA A 40 0.00 -5.97 9.43
CA ALA A 40 -0.71 -6.87 10.33
C ALA A 40 -1.25 -6.16 11.59
N ASP A 41 -0.94 -4.87 11.77
CA ASP A 41 -1.49 -4.03 12.84
C ASP A 41 -3.02 -4.12 12.88
N SER A 42 -3.57 -4.47 14.04
CA SER A 42 -4.99 -4.75 14.22
C SER A 42 -5.91 -3.54 14.01
N ARG A 43 -5.34 -2.33 13.93
CA ARG A 43 -6.04 -1.08 13.63
C ARG A 43 -6.21 -0.84 12.13
N VAL A 44 -5.45 -1.54 11.29
CA VAL A 44 -5.52 -1.44 9.84
C VAL A 44 -6.42 -2.56 9.32
N VAL A 45 -7.52 -2.21 8.68
CA VAL A 45 -8.48 -3.17 8.09
C VAL A 45 -8.74 -2.73 6.65
N PRO A 46 -8.05 -3.31 5.65
CA PRO A 46 -8.09 -2.83 4.26
C PRO A 46 -9.51 -2.62 3.70
N ASN A 47 -10.38 -3.63 3.75
CA ASN A 47 -11.75 -3.51 3.25
C ASN A 47 -12.57 -2.41 3.93
N LEU A 48 -12.35 -2.16 5.23
CA LEU A 48 -13.01 -1.06 5.93
C LEU A 48 -12.44 0.28 5.47
N LEU A 49 -11.13 0.36 5.27
CA LEU A 49 -10.43 1.59 4.90
C LEU A 49 -10.87 2.12 3.54
N VAL A 50 -11.05 1.22 2.56
CA VAL A 50 -11.43 1.58 1.19
C VAL A 50 -12.91 1.34 0.87
N SER A 51 -13.71 0.97 1.87
CA SER A 51 -15.15 0.68 1.72
C SER A 51 -15.45 -0.34 0.62
N THR A 52 -14.71 -1.46 0.62
CA THR A 52 -14.89 -2.54 -0.38
C THR A 52 -15.54 -3.79 0.20
N ASP A 53 -16.20 -4.54 -0.66
CA ASP A 53 -16.88 -5.79 -0.35
C ASP A 53 -15.94 -7.01 -0.42
N PRO A 54 -16.38 -8.19 0.09
CA PRO A 54 -15.65 -9.43 -0.14
C PRO A 54 -15.48 -9.70 -1.64
N GLY A 55 -14.24 -9.98 -2.05
CA GLY A 55 -13.90 -10.27 -3.44
C GLY A 55 -13.23 -9.12 -4.20
N ASP A 56 -13.35 -7.88 -3.73
CA ASP A 56 -12.80 -6.69 -4.41
C ASP A 56 -11.28 -6.55 -4.23
N LEU A 57 -10.74 -7.02 -3.10
CA LEU A 57 -9.31 -6.95 -2.78
C LEU A 57 -8.68 -8.32 -2.63
N PHE A 58 -7.48 -8.49 -3.20
CA PHE A 58 -6.56 -9.57 -2.87
C PHE A 58 -5.55 -9.06 -1.83
N VAL A 59 -5.60 -9.55 -0.59
CA VAL A 59 -4.93 -8.87 0.54
C VAL A 59 -3.75 -9.68 1.08
N VAL A 60 -2.61 -9.00 1.26
CA VAL A 60 -1.46 -9.50 2.03
C VAL A 60 -1.27 -8.63 3.26
N ARG A 61 -1.07 -9.27 4.42
CA ARG A 61 -0.83 -8.57 5.69
C ARG A 61 0.35 -9.17 6.44
N ASN A 62 1.35 -8.35 6.73
CA ASN A 62 2.53 -8.75 7.49
C ASN A 62 3.01 -7.62 8.41
N VAL A 63 3.97 -7.88 9.29
CA VAL A 63 4.46 -6.87 10.25
C VAL A 63 5.22 -5.75 9.52
N GLY A 64 4.62 -4.57 9.41
CA GLY A 64 5.25 -3.41 8.78
C GLY A 64 5.08 -3.30 7.27
N ASN A 65 4.15 -4.07 6.67
CA ASN A 65 3.82 -4.03 5.24
C ASN A 65 5.06 -4.15 4.34
N LEU A 66 6.01 -5.01 4.73
CA LEU A 66 7.29 -5.20 4.06
C LEU A 66 7.15 -6.20 2.92
N VAL A 67 7.95 -6.01 1.87
CA VAL A 67 8.11 -6.96 0.78
C VAL A 67 9.61 -7.14 0.59
N PRO A 68 10.17 -8.34 0.79
CA PRO A 68 11.57 -8.59 0.45
C PRO A 68 11.83 -8.29 -1.03
N PRO A 69 13.00 -7.76 -1.42
CA PRO A 69 13.34 -7.66 -2.83
C PRO A 69 13.67 -9.04 -3.41
N SER A 70 13.66 -9.14 -4.73
CA SER A 70 14.16 -10.30 -5.45
C SER A 70 15.69 -10.26 -5.64
N ASP A 71 16.29 -11.45 -5.79
CA ASP A 71 17.65 -11.61 -6.26
C ASP A 71 17.75 -11.47 -7.79
N ALA A 72 18.97 -11.70 -8.33
CA ALA A 72 19.24 -11.61 -9.77
C ALA A 72 18.51 -12.68 -10.62
N HIS A 73 17.96 -13.72 -9.99
CA HIS A 73 17.19 -14.79 -10.64
C HIS A 73 15.68 -14.58 -10.48
N GLY A 74 15.26 -13.52 -9.80
CA GLY A 74 13.85 -13.20 -9.56
C GLY A 74 13.26 -13.90 -8.32
N HIS A 75 14.06 -14.60 -7.52
CA HIS A 75 13.58 -15.22 -6.28
C HIS A 75 13.59 -14.22 -5.12
N SER A 76 12.62 -14.34 -4.22
CA SER A 76 12.62 -13.55 -2.97
C SER A 76 13.91 -13.75 -2.18
N THR A 77 14.48 -12.66 -1.67
CA THR A 77 15.59 -12.71 -0.71
C THR A 77 15.14 -12.96 0.74
N GLY A 78 13.84 -13.03 0.98
CA GLY A 78 13.23 -13.27 2.30
C GLY A 78 12.01 -14.18 2.19
N ASP A 79 10.96 -13.86 2.97
CA ASP A 79 9.67 -14.56 2.88
C ASP A 79 9.13 -14.56 1.43
N GLN A 80 8.49 -15.68 1.05
CA GLN A 80 8.00 -15.90 -0.31
C GLN A 80 6.50 -15.62 -0.43
N SER A 81 5.79 -15.35 0.67
CA SER A 81 4.34 -15.13 0.66
C SER A 81 3.94 -13.87 -0.10
N GLU A 82 4.70 -12.78 0.02
CA GLU A 82 4.43 -11.53 -0.70
C GLU A 82 4.64 -11.70 -2.21
N PRO A 83 5.78 -12.23 -2.71
CA PRO A 83 5.95 -12.44 -4.14
C PRO A 83 5.07 -13.52 -4.73
N ALA A 84 4.74 -14.58 -3.99
CA ALA A 84 3.74 -15.55 -4.46
C ALA A 84 2.37 -14.88 -4.67
N ALA A 85 1.99 -13.93 -3.81
CA ALA A 85 0.76 -13.15 -3.98
C ALA A 85 0.84 -12.19 -5.19
N LEU A 86 2.01 -11.57 -5.43
CA LEU A 86 2.25 -10.78 -6.65
C LEU A 86 2.07 -11.64 -7.90
N GLU A 87 2.73 -12.81 -7.96
CA GLU A 87 2.63 -13.72 -9.11
C GLU A 87 1.20 -14.21 -9.33
N PHE A 88 0.53 -14.64 -8.26
CA PHE A 88 -0.84 -15.14 -8.36
C PHE A 88 -1.81 -14.06 -8.81
N SER A 89 -1.74 -12.87 -8.20
CA SER A 89 -2.61 -11.74 -8.57
C SER A 89 -2.40 -11.30 -10.02
N LEU A 90 -1.17 -11.32 -10.53
CA LEU A 90 -0.85 -10.84 -11.87
C LEU A 90 -0.99 -11.89 -12.99
N LYS A 91 -0.84 -13.19 -12.67
CA LYS A 91 -0.95 -14.28 -13.65
C LYS A 91 -2.29 -15.01 -13.63
N HIS A 92 -2.99 -15.02 -12.49
CA HIS A 92 -4.19 -15.82 -12.30
C HIS A 92 -5.44 -15.01 -11.97
N LEU A 93 -5.29 -13.72 -11.62
CA LEU A 93 -6.39 -12.80 -11.36
C LEU A 93 -6.27 -11.58 -12.31
N PRO A 94 -7.35 -10.81 -12.50
CA PRO A 94 -7.33 -9.63 -13.36
C PRO A 94 -6.83 -8.37 -12.63
N VAL A 95 -5.87 -8.53 -11.70
CA VAL A 95 -5.35 -7.40 -10.92
C VAL A 95 -4.47 -6.53 -11.79
N GLU A 96 -4.78 -5.24 -11.83
CA GLU A 96 -3.96 -4.21 -12.48
C GLU A 96 -3.36 -3.22 -11.48
N ASP A 97 -3.94 -3.10 -10.29
CA ASP A 97 -3.51 -2.14 -9.28
C ASP A 97 -2.89 -2.85 -8.08
N ILE A 98 -1.69 -2.40 -7.68
CA ILE A 98 -1.00 -2.89 -6.48
C ILE A 98 -0.80 -1.72 -5.52
N VAL A 99 -1.38 -1.82 -4.34
CA VAL A 99 -1.23 -0.82 -3.26
C VAL A 99 -0.29 -1.38 -2.19
N VAL A 100 0.72 -0.60 -1.81
CA VAL A 100 1.39 -0.75 -0.51
C VAL A 100 0.86 0.34 0.42
N CYS A 101 0.25 -0.06 1.53
CA CYS A 101 -0.32 0.84 2.52
C CYS A 101 0.43 0.76 3.85
N GLY A 102 1.16 1.84 4.17
CA GLY A 102 1.72 2.09 5.51
C GLY A 102 0.70 2.74 6.43
N HIS A 103 1.10 3.02 7.68
CA HIS A 103 0.21 3.69 8.63
C HIS A 103 0.96 4.41 9.76
N SER A 104 0.30 5.39 10.36
CA SER A 104 0.85 6.14 11.50
C SER A 104 1.04 5.25 12.73
N SER A 105 2.03 5.59 13.55
CA SER A 105 2.40 4.89 14.78
C SER A 105 2.63 3.37 14.60
N CYS A 106 3.27 2.99 13.49
CA CYS A 106 3.60 1.60 13.19
C CYS A 106 4.63 1.01 14.16
N GLY A 107 4.29 -0.10 14.83
CA GLY A 107 5.19 -0.77 15.77
C GLY A 107 6.47 -1.30 15.11
N ALA A 108 6.36 -1.82 13.88
CA ALA A 108 7.52 -2.29 13.11
C ALA A 108 8.50 -1.15 12.81
N MET A 109 7.99 0.01 12.38
CA MET A 109 8.83 1.16 12.06
C MET A 109 9.45 1.79 13.31
N LYS A 110 8.74 1.79 14.45
CA LYS A 110 9.32 2.16 15.74
C LYS A 110 10.49 1.25 16.12
N ALA A 111 10.34 -0.07 15.92
CA ALA A 111 11.42 -1.03 16.18
C ALA A 111 12.61 -0.82 15.23
N VAL A 112 12.38 -0.65 13.93
CA VAL A 112 13.45 -0.34 12.96
C VAL A 112 14.20 0.93 13.34
N LEU A 113 13.48 2.01 13.68
CA LEU A 113 14.07 3.28 14.10
C LEU A 113 14.92 3.13 15.37
N ALA A 114 14.48 2.31 16.32
CA ALA A 114 15.19 2.01 17.57
C ALA A 114 16.41 1.08 17.39
N GLY A 115 16.70 0.62 16.17
CA GLY A 115 17.84 -0.27 15.87
C GLY A 115 17.49 -1.76 15.82
N GLY A 116 16.20 -2.12 15.87
CA GLY A 116 15.71 -3.50 15.77
C GLY A 116 14.96 -3.96 17.02
N VAL A 117 14.91 -5.28 17.19
CA VAL A 117 14.29 -5.96 18.34
C VAL A 117 15.33 -6.86 19.03
N GLY A 118 15.03 -7.30 20.25
CA GLY A 118 15.96 -8.12 21.03
C GLY A 118 16.19 -9.52 20.43
N PRO A 119 17.29 -10.19 20.82
CA PRO A 119 17.70 -11.49 20.29
C PRO A 119 16.70 -12.63 20.56
N GLU A 120 15.76 -12.44 21.48
CA GLU A 120 14.66 -13.36 21.77
C GLU A 120 13.62 -13.46 20.65
N THR A 121 13.68 -12.57 19.65
CA THR A 121 12.77 -12.56 18.49
C THR A 121 13.52 -12.64 17.15
N PRO A 122 14.30 -13.70 16.89
CA PRO A 122 15.22 -13.76 15.75
C PRO A 122 14.52 -13.64 14.39
N ASN A 123 13.33 -14.23 14.22
CA ASN A 123 12.55 -14.11 12.99
C ASN A 123 12.07 -12.68 12.75
N LEU A 124 11.63 -11.99 13.80
CA LEU A 124 11.21 -10.59 13.70
C LEU A 124 12.42 -9.69 13.44
N ALA A 125 13.55 -9.93 14.11
CA ALA A 125 14.79 -9.20 13.88
C ALA A 125 15.23 -9.31 12.41
N HIS A 126 15.23 -10.52 11.85
CA HIS A 126 15.56 -10.74 10.44
C HIS A 126 14.54 -10.09 9.51
N TRP A 127 13.25 -10.27 9.77
CA TRP A 127 12.16 -9.68 8.98
C TRP A 127 12.26 -8.14 8.88
N LEU A 128 12.53 -7.47 9.99
CA LEU A 128 12.66 -6.01 10.03
C LEU A 128 13.89 -5.47 9.29
N THR A 129 14.81 -6.33 8.84
CA THR A 129 15.94 -5.91 7.99
C THR A 129 15.47 -5.34 6.66
N HIS A 130 14.31 -5.77 6.15
CA HIS A 130 13.72 -5.24 4.92
C HIS A 130 13.25 -3.77 5.04
N GLY A 131 13.19 -3.21 6.26
CA GLY A 131 12.96 -1.78 6.50
C GLY A 131 14.23 -0.91 6.55
N GLN A 132 15.43 -1.52 6.53
CA GLN A 132 16.69 -0.79 6.76
C GLN A 132 17.05 0.19 5.65
N ALA A 133 16.65 -0.09 4.40
CA ALA A 133 16.86 0.84 3.29
C ALA A 133 16.08 2.14 3.49
N ALA A 134 14.82 2.06 3.94
CA ALA A 134 14.03 3.24 4.29
C ALA A 134 14.64 4.03 5.47
N LEU A 135 15.21 3.33 6.46
CA LEU A 135 15.91 3.98 7.57
C LEU A 135 17.15 4.73 7.12
N ARG A 136 17.93 4.17 6.18
CA ARG A 136 19.06 4.88 5.58
C ARG A 136 18.59 6.14 4.87
N THR A 137 17.57 6.06 4.02
CA THR A 137 16.98 7.22 3.33
C THR A 137 16.51 8.31 4.30
N LEU A 138 15.94 7.94 5.46
CA LEU A 138 15.58 8.90 6.50
C LEU A 138 16.82 9.60 7.07
N ARG A 139 17.86 8.83 7.43
CA ARG A 139 19.12 9.32 8.01
C ARG A 139 19.94 10.16 7.03
N ASP A 140 19.82 9.88 5.74
CA ASP A 140 20.46 10.62 4.65
C ASP A 140 19.76 11.96 4.35
N GLY A 141 18.74 12.33 5.14
CA GLY A 141 18.14 13.67 5.12
C GLY A 141 16.93 13.83 4.22
N SER A 142 16.21 12.75 3.90
CA SER A 142 14.98 12.85 3.10
C SER A 142 13.94 13.79 3.73
N THR A 143 13.32 14.64 2.90
CA THR A 143 12.27 15.59 3.30
C THR A 143 10.87 14.96 3.34
N VAL A 144 10.73 13.69 2.97
CA VAL A 144 9.43 12.99 3.01
C VAL A 144 8.90 12.96 4.44
N GLY A 145 7.63 13.38 4.59
CA GLY A 145 6.93 13.42 5.87
C GLY A 145 7.46 14.49 6.84
N GLU A 146 8.21 15.50 6.36
CA GLU A 146 8.68 16.60 7.21
C GLU A 146 7.53 17.20 8.06
N GLY A 147 7.81 17.40 9.35
CA GLY A 147 6.81 17.79 10.35
C GLY A 147 6.14 16.63 11.09
N LEU A 148 6.24 15.39 10.59
CA LEU A 148 5.78 14.19 11.31
C LEU A 148 6.85 13.67 12.29
N PRO A 149 6.47 12.89 13.32
CA PRO A 149 7.42 12.12 14.12
C PRO A 149 8.29 11.21 13.24
N GLU A 150 9.55 10.98 13.63
CA GLU A 150 10.50 10.21 12.80
C GLU A 150 10.02 8.80 12.44
N TYR A 151 9.29 8.12 13.33
CA TYR A 151 8.75 6.80 13.02
C TYR A 151 7.62 6.84 11.98
N ASP A 152 6.90 7.96 11.86
CA ASP A 152 5.87 8.17 10.85
C ASP A 152 6.49 8.58 9.51
N ARG A 153 7.55 9.41 9.55
CA ARG A 153 8.41 9.66 8.38
C ARG A 153 9.00 8.37 7.83
N LEU A 154 9.56 7.54 8.72
CA LEU A 154 10.07 6.23 8.36
C LEU A 154 8.97 5.33 7.79
N SER A 155 7.75 5.38 8.33
CA SER A 155 6.63 4.61 7.80
C SER A 155 6.27 5.02 6.37
N GLN A 156 6.24 6.33 6.06
CA GLN A 156 6.02 6.81 4.70
C GLN A 156 7.15 6.39 3.74
N LEU A 157 8.41 6.56 4.16
CA LEU A 157 9.58 6.13 3.39
C LEU A 157 9.61 4.61 3.17
N ASN A 158 9.16 3.84 4.16
CA ASN A 158 9.07 2.39 4.05
C ASN A 158 8.10 1.98 2.94
N VAL A 159 6.94 2.62 2.82
CA VAL A 159 6.00 2.36 1.72
C VAL A 159 6.68 2.55 0.36
N LEU A 160 7.38 3.68 0.18
CA LEU A 160 8.11 3.96 -1.07
C LEU A 160 9.20 2.91 -1.33
N GLN A 161 9.96 2.53 -0.30
CA GLN A 161 10.99 1.52 -0.41
C GLN A 161 10.43 0.14 -0.80
N GLN A 162 9.26 -0.23 -0.28
CA GLN A 162 8.64 -1.50 -0.63
C GLN A 162 8.15 -1.51 -2.08
N LEU A 163 7.74 -0.37 -2.65
CA LEU A 163 7.49 -0.28 -4.08
C LEU A 163 8.76 -0.54 -4.89
N GLU A 164 9.91 -0.03 -4.45
CA GLU A 164 11.19 -0.32 -5.12
C GLU A 164 11.58 -1.80 -5.02
N HIS A 165 11.29 -2.48 -3.90
CA HIS A 165 11.46 -3.93 -3.79
C HIS A 165 10.53 -4.69 -4.74
N ILE A 166 9.25 -4.31 -4.80
CA ILE A 166 8.28 -4.92 -5.71
C ILE A 166 8.72 -4.81 -7.18
N LYS A 167 9.34 -3.68 -7.57
CA LYS A 167 9.84 -3.46 -8.93
C LYS A 167 11.02 -4.37 -9.32
N THR A 168 11.70 -5.02 -8.37
CA THR A 168 12.80 -5.91 -8.72
C THR A 168 12.31 -7.24 -9.31
N TYR A 169 11.07 -7.63 -9.04
CA TYR A 169 10.50 -8.88 -9.53
C TYR A 169 10.26 -8.83 -11.05
N PRO A 170 10.77 -9.80 -11.83
CA PRO A 170 10.72 -9.75 -13.30
C PRO A 170 9.32 -9.57 -13.88
N LEU A 171 8.32 -10.28 -13.34
CA LEU A 171 6.93 -10.16 -13.79
C LEU A 171 6.36 -8.76 -13.56
N VAL A 172 6.64 -8.16 -12.40
CA VAL A 172 6.17 -6.80 -12.08
C VAL A 172 6.84 -5.79 -12.99
N LYS A 173 8.15 -5.92 -13.19
CA LYS A 173 8.91 -5.07 -14.12
C LYS A 173 8.35 -5.13 -15.54
N GLU A 174 8.16 -6.33 -16.09
CA GLU A 174 7.57 -6.55 -17.42
C GLU A 174 6.20 -5.86 -17.57
N ARG A 175 5.32 -6.05 -16.58
CA ARG A 175 3.96 -5.52 -16.61
C ARG A 175 3.91 -4.00 -16.45
N LEU A 176 4.83 -3.42 -15.67
CA LEU A 176 5.01 -1.96 -15.55
C LEU A 176 5.51 -1.36 -16.85
N GLU A 177 6.53 -1.96 -17.47
CA GLU A 177 7.05 -1.51 -18.78
C GLU A 177 5.99 -1.59 -19.88
N ALA A 178 5.12 -2.60 -19.82
CA ALA A 178 3.97 -2.73 -20.72
C ALA A 178 2.79 -1.78 -20.38
N GLY A 179 2.83 -1.06 -19.27
CA GLY A 179 1.73 -0.18 -18.82
C GLY A 179 0.46 -0.91 -18.40
N THR A 180 0.56 -2.21 -18.09
CA THR A 180 -0.58 -3.09 -17.77
C THR A 180 -0.85 -3.24 -16.28
N ILE A 181 0.01 -2.65 -15.44
CA ILE A 181 -0.19 -2.56 -14.00
C ILE A 181 0.26 -1.20 -13.48
N ARG A 182 -0.20 -0.84 -12.29
CA ARG A 182 0.11 0.42 -11.59
C ARG A 182 0.47 0.14 -10.13
N LEU A 183 1.45 0.87 -9.61
CA LEU A 183 1.86 0.80 -8.21
C LEU A 183 1.43 2.06 -7.47
N HIS A 184 0.81 1.86 -6.30
CA HIS A 184 0.27 2.93 -5.46
C HIS A 184 0.90 2.90 -4.07
N ALA A 185 1.37 4.05 -3.60
CA ALA A 185 1.90 4.23 -2.25
C ALA A 185 0.89 5.00 -1.41
N TRP A 186 0.27 4.32 -0.45
CA TRP A 186 -0.68 4.92 0.49
C TRP A 186 -0.17 4.89 1.93
N TRP A 187 -0.63 5.83 2.73
CA TRP A 187 -0.29 5.93 4.14
C TRP A 187 -1.52 6.32 4.94
N PHE A 188 -1.91 5.49 5.91
CA PHE A 188 -3.10 5.70 6.72
C PHE A 188 -2.76 6.39 8.05
N ASP A 189 -3.22 7.62 8.25
CA ASP A 189 -3.21 8.23 9.58
C ASP A 189 -4.36 7.67 10.42
N ILE A 190 -4.01 6.79 11.36
CA ILE A 190 -4.96 6.14 12.27
C ILE A 190 -5.69 7.16 13.15
N ALA A 191 -4.99 8.19 13.63
CA ALA A 191 -5.58 9.14 14.57
C ALA A 191 -6.62 10.03 13.89
N ALA A 192 -6.33 10.44 12.65
CA ALA A 192 -7.23 11.24 11.82
C ALA A 192 -8.26 10.40 11.04
N ALA A 193 -8.10 9.07 11.01
CA ALA A 193 -8.84 8.17 10.13
C ALA A 193 -8.79 8.60 8.64
N GLN A 194 -7.63 9.09 8.19
CA GLN A 194 -7.43 9.67 6.86
C GLN A 194 -6.36 8.90 6.09
N VAL A 195 -6.66 8.50 4.85
CA VAL A 195 -5.66 7.96 3.91
C VAL A 195 -4.96 9.11 3.20
N HIS A 196 -3.66 8.99 3.04
CA HIS A 196 -2.86 9.87 2.21
C HIS A 196 -2.25 9.08 1.04
N ALA A 197 -2.25 9.65 -0.15
CA ALA A 197 -1.62 9.09 -1.34
C ALA A 197 -0.29 9.80 -1.64
N TRP A 198 0.73 9.05 -2.00
CA TRP A 198 1.96 9.61 -2.55
C TRP A 198 1.71 10.25 -3.90
N ARG A 199 2.12 11.50 -4.08
CA ARG A 199 2.11 12.18 -5.38
C ARG A 199 3.54 12.46 -5.82
N PRO A 200 4.08 11.70 -6.81
CA PRO A 200 5.45 11.87 -7.29
C PRO A 200 5.77 13.31 -7.72
N ALA A 201 4.83 13.96 -8.41
CA ALA A 201 5.00 15.34 -8.87
C ALA A 201 5.16 16.36 -7.73
N LEU A 202 4.70 16.02 -6.52
CA LEU A 202 4.79 16.88 -5.34
C LEU A 202 5.87 16.43 -4.35
N GLY A 203 6.44 15.24 -4.55
CA GLY A 203 7.40 14.64 -3.62
C GLY A 203 6.86 14.44 -2.20
N ARG A 204 5.53 14.28 -2.02
CA ARG A 204 4.91 14.11 -0.70
C ARG A 204 3.63 13.28 -0.72
N PHE A 205 3.27 12.76 0.45
CA PHE A 205 1.96 12.19 0.72
C PHE A 205 0.94 13.33 0.94
N VAL A 206 -0.18 13.29 0.23
CA VAL A 206 -1.29 14.24 0.36
C VAL A 206 -2.56 13.52 0.80
N PRO A 207 -3.46 14.15 1.57
CA PRO A 207 -4.74 13.54 1.94
C PRO A 207 -5.52 13.08 0.70
N MET A 208 -6.12 11.90 0.78
CA MET A 208 -7.09 11.40 -0.18
C MET A 208 -8.43 12.10 0.07
N ASP A 209 -8.56 13.30 -0.47
CA ASP A 209 -9.80 14.08 -0.52
C ASP A 209 -10.48 13.98 -1.89
N GLU A 210 -11.59 14.68 -2.08
CA GLU A 210 -12.36 14.68 -3.34
C GLU A 210 -11.51 15.07 -4.55
N LEU A 211 -10.69 16.13 -4.43
CA LEU A 211 -9.86 16.62 -5.53
C LEU A 211 -8.78 15.62 -5.92
N VAL A 212 -8.10 15.04 -4.93
CA VAL A 212 -7.06 14.03 -5.15
C VAL A 212 -7.67 12.75 -5.70
N GLY A 213 -8.82 12.32 -5.15
CA GLY A 213 -9.56 11.15 -5.61
C GLY A 213 -9.98 11.28 -7.08
N GLU A 214 -10.59 12.40 -7.46
CA GLU A 214 -10.95 12.66 -8.86
C GLU A 214 -9.73 12.70 -9.79
N ALA A 215 -8.62 13.31 -9.34
CA ALA A 215 -7.41 13.34 -10.14
C ALA A 215 -6.87 11.93 -10.42
N LEU A 216 -6.82 11.07 -9.39
CA LEU A 216 -6.40 9.68 -9.54
C LEU A 216 -7.37 8.87 -10.41
N LEU A 217 -8.68 9.06 -10.26
CA LEU A 217 -9.68 8.40 -11.10
C LEU A 217 -9.54 8.79 -12.58
N ARG A 218 -9.23 10.07 -12.88
CA ARG A 218 -8.94 10.53 -14.24
C ARG A 218 -7.66 9.91 -14.80
N GLU A 219 -6.61 9.83 -14.00
CA GLU A 219 -5.34 9.17 -14.36
C GLU A 219 -5.57 7.68 -14.69
N LEU A 220 -6.40 6.98 -13.92
CA LEU A 220 -6.79 5.59 -14.17
C LEU A 220 -7.66 5.42 -15.43
N GLY A 221 -8.53 6.38 -15.73
CA GLY A 221 -9.39 6.38 -16.91
C GLY A 221 -8.69 6.77 -18.22
N GLY A 222 -7.38 7.09 -18.19
CA GLY A 222 -6.62 7.51 -19.37
C GLY A 222 -6.95 8.92 -19.88
N ALA A 223 -7.64 9.75 -19.08
CA ALA A 223 -7.92 11.12 -19.43
C ALA A 223 -6.69 12.01 -19.15
N PRO A 224 -6.25 12.86 -20.10
CA PRO A 224 -5.15 13.78 -19.83
C PRO A 224 -5.54 14.74 -18.69
N ALA A 225 -4.56 15.08 -17.84
CA ALA A 225 -4.73 16.13 -16.84
C ALA A 225 -5.22 17.42 -17.56
N PRO A 226 -6.17 18.17 -16.98
CA PRO A 226 -6.64 19.40 -17.60
C PRO A 226 -5.44 20.31 -17.86
N GLY A 227 -5.30 20.75 -19.12
CA GLY A 227 -4.37 21.79 -19.52
C GLY A 227 -4.56 23.00 -18.61
N GLY A 228 -3.46 23.58 -18.16
CA GLY A 228 -3.42 24.48 -17.00
C GLY A 228 -4.46 25.59 -17.05
N ASP A 229 -5.47 25.45 -16.21
CA ASP A 229 -6.25 26.58 -15.70
C ASP A 229 -5.91 26.73 -14.21
N GLU A 230 -5.38 27.90 -13.86
CA GLU A 230 -4.99 28.28 -12.51
C GLU A 230 -6.24 28.34 -11.61
N HIS A 231 -6.49 27.27 -10.85
CA HIS A 231 -7.41 27.31 -9.74
C HIS A 231 -6.67 27.63 -8.44
N THR A 232 -6.91 28.84 -7.94
CA THR A 232 -6.42 29.31 -6.64
C THR A 232 -7.44 28.95 -5.55
N HIS A 233 -7.02 28.12 -4.59
CA HIS A 233 -7.73 28.01 -3.32
C HIS A 233 -6.72 27.95 -2.16
N ASN A 234 -6.91 28.81 -1.14
CA ASN A 234 -6.03 28.99 0.01
C ASN A 234 -4.55 29.36 -0.29
N GLY A 235 -4.30 30.14 -1.35
CA GLY A 235 -3.01 30.81 -1.56
C GLY A 235 -1.84 29.91 -1.95
N VAL A 236 -2.07 28.61 -2.21
CA VAL A 236 -1.05 27.70 -2.70
C VAL A 236 -1.31 27.41 -4.17
N THR A 237 -0.42 27.89 -5.04
CA THR A 237 -0.46 27.60 -6.48
C THR A 237 0.38 26.35 -6.74
N LEU A 238 -0.28 25.25 -7.12
CA LEU A 238 0.40 24.02 -7.56
C LEU A 238 0.62 24.09 -9.07
N ARG A 239 1.83 24.45 -9.50
CA ARG A 239 2.26 24.31 -10.90
C ARG A 239 2.72 22.89 -11.14
N LEU A 240 1.90 22.11 -11.85
CA LEU A 240 2.32 20.85 -12.46
C LEU A 240 3.01 21.18 -13.80
N THR A 241 4.34 21.32 -13.79
CA THR A 241 5.09 21.40 -15.05
C THR A 241 5.20 19.99 -15.65
N ALA A 242 4.68 19.83 -16.87
CA ALA A 242 4.92 18.64 -17.67
C ALA A 242 6.44 18.45 -17.87
N ALA A 243 6.98 17.33 -17.39
CA ALA A 243 8.33 16.92 -17.73
C ALA A 243 8.37 16.56 -19.22
N ALA A 244 8.99 17.42 -20.01
CA ALA A 244 9.28 17.14 -21.41
C ALA A 244 10.28 15.97 -21.50
N GLY A 245 9.88 14.89 -22.17
CA GLY A 245 10.77 13.80 -22.55
C GLY A 245 11.83 14.30 -23.53
N GLY A 246 13.09 14.26 -23.11
CA GLY A 246 14.27 14.43 -23.96
C GLY A 246 14.76 13.08 -24.46
N ARG A 247 15.08 13.04 -25.75
CA ARG A 247 15.56 11.89 -26.54
C ARG A 247 16.92 11.37 -26.11
#